data_AF-A0A8T8WWR0-F1
#
_entry.id   AF-A0A8T8WWR0-F1
#
_cell.length_a   1.000
_cell.length_b   1.000
_cell.length_c   1.000
_cell.angle_alpha   90.00
_cell.angle_beta   90.00
_cell.angle_gamma   90.00
#
_symmetry.space_group_name_H-M   'P 1'
#
loop_
_entity.id
_entity.type
_entity.pdbx_description
1 polymer ?
#
loop_
_entity_poly.entity_id
_entity_poly.type
_entity_poly.pdbx_seq_one_letter_code
_entity_poly.pdbx_strand_id
1 'polypeptide(L)'
;MSALKEALVNEIAHLRAIAKDLLFSGTYIYPIKGIIYTLHHQPLWTPLLSRSAKTLTLGLGITTTMFFFTYLPQVALLTFTAGPFLAPFSAALLVLSESSTITTYLARSFLLADAITDTFDATLLERGEDALVARERAVAVPPSASSTSTSGSPRLGSRLKHPIEKLSPHMLLRSLLYLPLNFVPVVGTIAYIYVQGKRVGPVAHARYFQLKGWGRKEREGWVEGPGRRGAYTAFGMAAFALEMIPFASIVMAFTNTVGAALWAADLEKATR
;
A
#
# COMPACT_ATOMS: atom_id res chain seq x y z
N MET A 1 8.93 13.00 38.42
CA MET A 1 7.62 13.39 37.81
C MET A 1 7.76 14.44 36.72
N SER A 2 8.76 15.34 36.76
CA SER A 2 9.04 16.36 35.72
C SER A 2 9.46 15.77 34.35
N ALA A 3 10.41 14.84 34.33
CA ALA A 3 10.90 14.24 33.09
C ALA A 3 9.83 13.48 32.29
N LEU A 4 8.89 12.81 32.98
CA LEU A 4 7.76 12.14 32.32
C LEU A 4 6.79 13.15 31.71
N LYS A 5 6.55 14.28 32.41
CA LYS A 5 5.66 15.35 31.94
C LYS A 5 6.27 16.09 30.74
N GLU A 6 7.58 16.36 30.77
CA GLU A 6 8.33 16.95 29.66
C GLU A 6 8.38 16.02 28.44
N ALA A 7 8.61 14.72 28.64
CA ALA A 7 8.55 13.74 27.57
C ALA A 7 7.14 13.67 26.94
N LEU A 8 6.08 13.70 27.77
CA LEU A 8 4.70 13.68 27.28
C LEU A 8 4.36 14.96 26.49
N VAL A 9 4.80 16.12 26.96
CA VAL A 9 4.57 17.41 26.30
C VAL A 9 5.30 17.48 24.97
N ASN A 10 6.55 17.01 24.92
CA ASN A 10 7.32 16.94 23.67
C ASN A 10 6.69 15.96 22.68
N GLU A 11 6.19 14.81 23.14
CA GLU A 11 5.49 13.84 22.29
C GLU A 11 4.18 14.43 21.74
N ILE A 12 3.38 15.11 22.57
CA ILE A 12 2.15 15.77 22.14
C ILE A 12 2.44 16.90 21.15
N ALA A 13 3.50 17.68 21.37
CA ALA A 13 3.90 18.74 20.45
C ALA A 13 4.35 18.16 19.09
N HIS A 14 5.13 17.07 19.11
CA HIS A 14 5.55 16.34 17.93
C HIS A 14 4.36 15.71 17.16
N LEU A 15 3.42 15.08 17.87
CA LEU A 15 2.18 14.55 17.29
C LEU A 15 1.31 15.65 16.68
N ARG A 16 1.20 16.81 17.34
CA ARG A 16 0.48 17.98 16.79
C ARG A 16 1.17 18.52 15.54
N ALA A 17 2.49 18.57 15.52
CA ALA A 17 3.25 19.00 14.34
C ALA A 17 3.05 18.04 13.17
N ILE A 18 3.12 16.73 13.40
CA ILE A 18 2.81 15.70 12.40
C ILE A 18 1.36 15.83 11.91
N ALA A 19 0.39 15.93 12.83
CA ALA A 19 -1.02 16.05 12.46
C ALA A 19 -1.28 17.32 11.63
N LYS A 20 -0.66 18.45 12.00
CA LYS A 20 -0.72 19.67 11.20
C LYS A 20 -0.09 19.47 9.82
N ASP A 21 1.11 18.92 9.73
CA ASP A 21 1.80 18.68 8.44
C ASP A 21 0.98 17.76 7.51
N LEU A 22 0.35 16.72 8.07
CA LEU A 22 -0.55 15.84 7.33
C LEU A 22 -1.82 16.55 6.87
N LEU A 23 -2.49 17.30 7.75
CA LEU A 23 -3.73 18.02 7.43
C LEU A 23 -3.49 19.15 6.42
N PHE A 24 -2.39 19.90 6.56
CA PHE A 24 -2.07 21.00 5.66
C PHE A 24 -1.56 20.53 4.30
N SER A 25 -1.05 19.31 4.18
CA SER A 25 -0.64 18.77 2.88
C SER A 25 -1.81 18.62 1.89
N GLY A 26 -3.04 18.43 2.39
CA GLY A 26 -4.25 18.26 1.57
C GLY A 26 -4.28 17.00 0.70
N THR A 27 -3.22 16.20 0.67
CA THR A 27 -3.09 15.10 -0.30
C THR A 27 -3.91 13.86 0.04
N TYR A 28 -4.38 13.75 1.29
CA TYR A 28 -5.33 12.72 1.72
C TYR A 28 -6.66 12.76 0.94
N ILE A 29 -6.95 13.88 0.24
CA ILE A 29 -8.14 13.99 -0.61
C ILE A 29 -7.98 13.25 -1.94
N TYR A 30 -6.77 13.02 -2.43
CA TYR A 30 -6.54 12.43 -3.75
C TYR A 30 -7.03 10.99 -3.88
N PRO A 31 -6.88 10.09 -2.88
CA PRO A 31 -7.52 8.78 -2.92
C PRO A 31 -9.05 8.86 -3.11
N ILE A 32 -9.71 9.80 -2.45
CA ILE A 32 -11.16 10.05 -2.61
C ILE A 32 -11.47 10.63 -3.99
N LYS A 33 -10.68 11.61 -4.45
CA LYS A 33 -10.78 12.13 -5.82
C LYS A 33 -10.62 11.01 -6.85
N GLY A 34 -9.73 10.06 -6.60
CA GLY A 34 -9.52 8.88 -7.44
C GLY A 34 -10.81 8.06 -7.59
N ILE A 35 -11.49 7.75 -6.49
CA ILE A 35 -12.79 7.05 -6.52
C ILE A 35 -13.79 7.83 -7.37
N ILE A 36 -13.99 9.11 -7.06
CA ILE A 36 -14.97 9.95 -7.76
C ILE A 36 -14.62 10.05 -9.24
N TYR A 37 -13.34 10.26 -9.56
CA TYR A 37 -12.87 10.42 -10.93
C TYR A 37 -13.06 9.13 -11.73
N THR A 38 -12.69 7.98 -11.19
CA THR A 38 -12.93 6.67 -11.81
C THR A 38 -14.41 6.44 -12.07
N LEU A 39 -15.31 6.80 -11.14
CA LEU A 39 -16.75 6.64 -11.34
C LEU A 39 -17.30 7.49 -12.50
N HIS A 40 -16.69 8.64 -12.78
CA HIS A 40 -17.11 9.52 -13.89
C HIS A 40 -16.39 9.23 -15.22
N HIS A 41 -15.30 8.45 -15.22
CA HIS A 41 -14.51 8.14 -16.40
C HIS A 41 -14.52 6.63 -16.68
N GLN A 42 -15.52 6.20 -17.47
CA GLN A 42 -15.72 4.81 -17.86
C GLN A 42 -14.50 4.13 -18.51
N PRO A 43 -13.64 4.81 -19.31
CA PRO A 43 -12.45 4.18 -19.89
C PRO A 43 -11.51 3.56 -18.85
N LEU A 44 -11.41 4.17 -17.66
CA LEU A 44 -10.57 3.71 -16.55
C LEU A 44 -11.05 2.39 -15.93
N TRP A 45 -12.24 1.90 -16.28
CA TRP A 45 -12.75 0.61 -15.79
C TRP A 45 -12.18 -0.55 -16.59
N THR A 46 -11.70 -0.30 -17.81
CA THR A 46 -11.23 -1.34 -18.72
C THR A 46 -10.04 -2.13 -18.15
N PRO A 47 -8.98 -1.49 -17.59
CA PRO A 47 -7.87 -2.22 -16.99
C PRO A 47 -8.33 -3.11 -15.82
N LEU A 48 -9.19 -2.59 -14.96
CA LEU A 48 -9.76 -3.33 -13.82
C LEU A 48 -10.60 -4.54 -14.29
N LEU A 49 -11.54 -4.33 -15.22
CA LEU A 49 -12.45 -5.36 -15.72
C LEU A 49 -11.71 -6.44 -16.51
N SER A 50 -10.69 -6.06 -17.30
CA SER A 50 -9.90 -7.02 -18.11
C SER A 50 -9.15 -8.06 -17.27
N ARG A 51 -8.87 -7.75 -15.99
CA ARG A 51 -8.16 -8.64 -15.05
C ARG A 51 -9.10 -9.28 -14.02
N SER A 52 -10.38 -8.90 -14.00
CA SER A 52 -11.36 -9.40 -13.05
C SER A 52 -11.51 -10.91 -13.10
N ALA A 53 -11.66 -11.50 -14.30
CA ALA A 53 -11.80 -12.94 -14.47
C ALA A 53 -10.60 -13.73 -13.91
N LYS A 54 -9.36 -13.31 -14.24
CA LYS A 54 -8.14 -13.96 -13.72
C LYS A 54 -8.03 -13.82 -12.19
N THR A 55 -8.39 -12.66 -11.66
CA THR A 55 -8.38 -12.39 -10.23
C THR A 55 -9.44 -13.22 -9.49
N LEU A 56 -10.63 -13.37 -10.08
CA LEU A 56 -11.71 -14.22 -9.55
C LEU A 56 -11.30 -15.69 -9.55
N THR A 57 -10.73 -16.20 -10.64
CA THR A 57 -10.25 -17.59 -10.70
C THR A 57 -9.16 -17.85 -9.66
N LEU A 58 -8.19 -16.93 -9.52
CA LEU A 58 -7.16 -17.01 -8.49
C LEU A 58 -7.78 -17.01 -7.07
N GLY A 59 -8.70 -16.08 -6.82
CA GLY A 59 -9.38 -15.96 -5.54
C GLY A 59 -10.21 -17.19 -5.16
N LEU A 60 -10.95 -17.76 -6.13
CA LEU A 60 -11.71 -18.99 -5.94
C LEU A 60 -10.77 -20.17 -5.64
N GLY A 61 -9.66 -20.30 -6.37
CA GLY A 61 -8.67 -21.36 -6.14
C GLY A 61 -8.04 -21.27 -4.74
N ILE A 62 -7.60 -20.08 -4.34
CA ILE A 62 -7.02 -19.84 -3.00
C ILE A 62 -8.04 -20.10 -1.91
N THR A 63 -9.25 -19.53 -2.05
CA THR A 63 -10.31 -19.67 -1.04
C THR A 63 -10.72 -21.13 -0.87
N THR A 64 -10.91 -21.87 -1.97
CA THR A 64 -11.24 -23.30 -1.92
C THR A 64 -10.14 -24.10 -1.22
N THR A 65 -8.88 -23.83 -1.56
CA THR A 65 -7.72 -24.50 -0.93
C THR A 65 -7.64 -24.19 0.55
N MET A 66 -7.79 -22.92 0.94
CA MET A 66 -7.78 -22.49 2.33
C MET A 66 -8.92 -23.12 3.13
N PHE A 67 -10.14 -23.13 2.61
CA PHE A 67 -11.27 -23.81 3.26
C PHE A 67 -11.00 -25.31 3.43
N PHE A 68 -10.46 -25.98 2.41
CA PHE A 68 -10.16 -27.41 2.50
C PHE A 68 -9.13 -27.74 3.60
N PHE A 69 -8.04 -26.96 3.69
CA PHE A 69 -6.95 -27.27 4.63
C PHE A 69 -7.10 -26.65 6.02
N THR A 70 -7.72 -25.48 6.14
CA THR A 70 -7.66 -24.67 7.37
C THR A 70 -8.99 -24.60 8.12
N TYR A 71 -10.14 -24.75 7.45
CA TYR A 71 -11.45 -24.55 8.07
C TYR A 71 -11.69 -25.51 9.25
N LEU A 72 -11.55 -26.82 9.03
CA LEU A 72 -11.77 -27.83 10.08
C LEU A 72 -10.80 -27.65 11.26
N PRO A 73 -9.47 -27.49 11.06
CA PRO A 73 -8.56 -27.15 12.14
C PRO A 73 -8.94 -25.86 12.89
N GLN A 74 -9.33 -24.79 12.19
CA GLN A 74 -9.74 -23.53 12.82
C GLN A 74 -11.03 -23.67 13.62
N VAL A 75 -12.04 -24.40 13.13
CA VAL A 75 -13.27 -24.69 13.88
C VAL A 75 -12.95 -25.46 15.15
N ALA A 76 -12.06 -26.47 15.08
CA ALA A 76 -11.66 -27.23 16.26
C ALA A 76 -11.03 -26.32 17.31
N LEU A 77 -10.09 -25.45 16.92
CA LEU A 77 -9.43 -24.50 17.83
C LEU A 77 -10.41 -23.46 18.40
N LEU A 78 -11.29 -22.90 17.57
CA LEU A 78 -12.25 -21.89 18.00
C LEU A 78 -13.38 -22.48 18.86
N THR A 79 -13.67 -23.77 18.72
CA THR A 79 -14.66 -24.45 19.58
C THR A 79 -14.22 -24.40 21.05
N PHE A 80 -12.92 -24.47 21.33
CA PHE A 80 -12.40 -24.37 22.70
C PHE A 80 -12.47 -22.95 23.29
N THR A 81 -12.45 -21.91 22.45
CA THR A 81 -12.33 -20.51 22.90
C THR A 81 -13.64 -19.73 22.79
N ALA A 82 -14.36 -19.87 21.68
CA ALA A 82 -15.63 -19.18 21.38
C ALA A 82 -16.87 -20.08 21.52
N GLY A 83 -16.68 -21.39 21.74
CA GLY A 83 -17.76 -22.36 21.88
C GLY A 83 -18.23 -22.96 20.54
N PRO A 84 -18.91 -24.12 20.57
CA PRO A 84 -19.24 -24.91 19.38
C PRO A 84 -20.24 -24.24 18.43
N PHE A 85 -21.10 -23.35 18.94
CA PHE A 85 -22.11 -22.67 18.13
C PHE A 85 -21.55 -21.52 17.30
N LEU A 86 -20.55 -20.80 17.81
CA LEU A 86 -19.94 -19.64 17.12
C LEU A 86 -18.68 -20.00 16.34
N ALA A 87 -18.02 -21.11 16.69
CA ALA A 87 -16.77 -21.53 16.06
C ALA A 87 -16.86 -21.74 14.54
N PRO A 88 -17.89 -22.38 13.96
CA PRO A 88 -18.03 -22.54 12.50
C PRO A 88 -18.08 -21.21 11.76
N PHE A 89 -18.88 -20.25 12.25
CA PHE A 89 -19.03 -18.94 11.63
C PHE A 89 -17.75 -18.10 11.77
N SER A 90 -17.14 -18.12 12.95
CA SER A 90 -15.91 -17.38 13.23
C SER A 90 -14.74 -17.91 12.40
N ALA A 91 -14.62 -19.24 12.29
CA ALA A 91 -13.62 -19.88 11.43
C ALA A 91 -13.85 -19.49 9.96
N ALA A 92 -15.09 -19.58 9.46
CA ALA A 92 -15.38 -19.21 8.07
C ALA A 92 -14.98 -17.75 7.76
N LEU A 93 -15.26 -16.81 8.66
CA LEU A 93 -14.85 -15.42 8.50
C LEU A 93 -13.33 -15.23 8.52
N LEU A 94 -12.61 -15.95 9.39
CA LEU A 94 -11.15 -15.91 9.43
C LEU A 94 -10.54 -16.49 8.16
N VAL A 95 -10.97 -17.69 7.73
CA VAL A 95 -10.52 -18.30 6.47
C VAL A 95 -10.76 -17.35 5.29
N LEU A 96 -11.94 -16.71 5.22
CA LEU A 96 -12.25 -15.74 4.16
C LEU A 96 -11.31 -14.53 4.19
N SER A 97 -11.04 -13.98 5.38
CA SER A 97 -10.13 -12.83 5.55
C SER A 97 -8.69 -13.18 5.16
N GLU A 98 -8.20 -14.33 5.61
CA GLU A 98 -6.86 -14.84 5.28
C GLU A 98 -6.74 -15.11 3.77
N SER A 99 -7.74 -15.77 3.19
CA SER A 99 -7.80 -16.06 1.75
C SER A 99 -7.82 -14.78 0.91
N SER A 100 -8.61 -13.77 1.33
CA SER A 100 -8.67 -12.46 0.67
C SER A 100 -7.32 -11.74 0.73
N THR A 101 -6.63 -11.82 1.86
CA THR A 101 -5.29 -11.22 2.03
C THR A 101 -4.28 -11.87 1.09
N ILE A 102 -4.24 -13.21 1.05
CA ILE A 102 -3.33 -13.96 0.17
C ILE A 102 -3.65 -13.68 -1.30
N THR A 103 -4.94 -13.68 -1.67
CA THR A 103 -5.41 -13.39 -3.03
C THR A 103 -5.01 -11.99 -3.45
N THR A 104 -5.23 -10.99 -2.61
CA THR A 104 -4.85 -9.60 -2.87
C THR A 104 -3.35 -9.47 -3.09
N TYR A 105 -2.55 -10.11 -2.23
CA TYR A 105 -1.08 -10.09 -2.36
C TYR A 105 -0.61 -10.71 -3.68
N LEU A 106 -1.11 -11.90 -4.02
CA LEU A 106 -0.72 -12.60 -5.25
C LEU A 106 -1.24 -11.90 -6.51
N ALA A 107 -2.49 -11.43 -6.50
CA ALA A 107 -3.07 -10.70 -7.62
C ALA A 107 -2.28 -9.43 -7.92
N ARG A 108 -1.92 -8.64 -6.89
CA ARG A 108 -1.11 -7.43 -7.07
C ARG A 108 0.27 -7.72 -7.63
N SER A 109 0.90 -8.78 -7.14
CA SER A 109 2.28 -9.13 -7.52
C SER A 109 2.36 -9.67 -8.95
N PHE A 110 1.39 -10.46 -9.39
CA PHE A 110 1.50 -11.22 -10.65
C PHE A 110 0.49 -10.85 -11.74
N LEU A 111 -0.69 -10.32 -11.37
CA LEU A 111 -1.80 -10.14 -12.32
C LEU A 111 -2.14 -8.67 -12.60
N LEU A 112 -1.90 -7.79 -11.63
CA LEU A 112 -2.38 -6.40 -11.67
C LEU A 112 -1.29 -5.36 -11.89
N ALA A 113 0.00 -5.72 -11.82
CA ALA A 113 1.09 -4.75 -11.95
C ALA A 113 1.02 -3.93 -13.25
N ASP A 114 0.80 -4.60 -14.38
CA ASP A 114 0.62 -3.93 -15.68
C ASP A 114 -0.66 -3.09 -15.71
N ALA A 115 -1.78 -3.64 -15.21
CA ALA A 115 -3.06 -2.94 -15.21
C ALA A 115 -3.07 -1.68 -14.33
N ILE A 116 -2.33 -1.70 -13.21
CA ILE A 116 -2.10 -0.54 -12.36
C ILE A 116 -1.30 0.51 -13.14
N THR A 117 -0.24 0.09 -13.83
CA THR A 117 0.58 0.98 -14.65
C THR A 117 -0.23 1.61 -15.78
N ASP A 118 -1.01 0.81 -16.51
CA ASP A 118 -1.90 1.27 -17.58
C ASP A 118 -2.96 2.25 -17.06
N THR A 119 -3.50 2.01 -15.87
CA THR A 119 -4.48 2.90 -15.23
C THR A 119 -3.87 4.24 -14.87
N PHE A 120 -2.63 4.23 -14.36
CA PHE A 120 -1.89 5.45 -14.04
C PHE A 120 -1.62 6.27 -15.29
N ASP A 121 -1.10 5.64 -16.34
CA ASP A 121 -0.80 6.29 -17.61
C ASP A 121 -2.07 6.81 -18.29
N ALA A 122 -3.15 6.02 -18.34
CA ALA A 122 -4.43 6.45 -18.90
C ALA A 122 -4.98 7.70 -18.18
N THR A 123 -4.86 7.75 -16.85
CA THR A 123 -5.30 8.91 -16.06
C THR A 123 -4.45 10.16 -16.37
N LEU A 124 -3.14 10.00 -16.57
CA LEU A 124 -2.27 11.11 -16.99
C LEU A 124 -2.62 11.63 -18.39
N LEU A 125 -2.90 10.73 -19.33
CA LEU A 125 -3.33 11.09 -20.68
C LEU A 125 -4.65 11.87 -20.66
N GLU A 126 -5.64 11.44 -19.87
CA GLU A 126 -6.88 12.19 -19.70
C GLU A 126 -6.66 13.58 -19.07
N ARG A 127 -5.59 13.76 -18.29
CA ARG A 127 -5.21 15.05 -17.70
C ARG A 127 -4.34 15.92 -18.60
N GLY A 128 -4.06 15.48 -19.84
CA GLY A 128 -3.26 16.22 -20.82
C GLY A 128 -1.76 16.16 -20.57
N GLU A 129 -1.28 15.14 -19.84
CA GLU A 129 0.14 14.92 -19.56
C GLU A 129 0.81 13.99 -20.58
N ASP A 130 0.43 14.11 -21.86
CA ASP A 130 0.94 13.29 -22.97
C ASP A 130 2.45 13.37 -23.09
N ALA A 131 3.03 14.55 -22.90
CA ALA A 131 4.47 14.76 -22.99
C ALA A 131 5.25 13.99 -21.91
N LEU A 132 4.65 13.78 -20.73
CA LEU A 132 5.27 13.00 -19.65
C LEU A 132 5.24 11.50 -19.97
N VAL A 133 4.12 10.99 -20.50
CA VAL A 133 3.95 9.58 -20.87
C VAL A 133 4.73 9.23 -22.13
N ALA A 134 4.78 10.13 -23.12
CA ALA A 134 5.48 9.95 -24.39
C ALA A 134 7.00 9.84 -24.22
N ARG A 135 7.58 10.53 -23.22
CA ARG A 135 9.02 10.47 -22.93
C ARG A 135 9.53 9.06 -22.69
N GLU A 136 8.74 8.19 -22.06
CA GLU A 136 9.13 6.80 -21.84
C GLU A 136 8.78 5.89 -23.02
N ARG A 137 7.62 6.09 -23.68
CA ARG A 137 7.24 5.32 -24.88
C ARG A 137 8.21 5.53 -26.05
N ALA A 138 8.80 6.73 -26.17
CA ALA A 138 9.83 7.02 -27.18
C ALA A 138 11.19 6.34 -26.88
N VAL A 139 11.49 6.03 -25.62
CA VAL A 139 12.72 5.32 -25.22
C VAL A 139 12.58 3.80 -25.42
N ALA A 140 11.35 3.28 -25.51
CA ALA A 140 11.06 1.86 -25.76
C ALA A 140 11.12 1.43 -27.24
N VAL A 141 11.37 2.35 -28.19
CA VAL A 141 11.59 2.02 -29.61
C VAL A 141 13.09 1.94 -29.88
N PRO A 142 13.70 0.75 -29.98
CA PRO A 142 15.10 0.64 -30.39
C PRO A 142 15.23 0.89 -31.91
N PRO A 143 16.27 1.61 -32.36
CA PRO A 143 16.71 1.48 -33.75
C PRO A 143 17.33 0.09 -33.93
N SER A 144 16.91 -0.59 -35.00
CA SER A 144 17.34 -1.95 -35.37
C SER A 144 18.86 -2.17 -35.41
N ALA A 145 19.20 -3.43 -35.12
CA ALA A 145 20.30 -4.23 -35.67
C ALA A 145 21.59 -4.42 -34.83
N SER A 146 21.76 -5.69 -34.43
CA SER A 146 22.96 -6.54 -34.57
C SER A 146 23.85 -6.84 -33.36
N SER A 147 24.10 -8.15 -33.23
CA SER A 147 25.24 -8.86 -32.62
C SER A 147 25.28 -9.11 -31.10
N THR A 148 24.93 -10.36 -30.77
CA THR A 148 25.81 -11.34 -30.11
C THR A 148 26.73 -10.86 -28.99
N SER A 149 26.41 -11.22 -27.74
CA SER A 149 27.36 -11.96 -26.89
C SER A 149 26.71 -12.52 -25.62
N THR A 150 26.99 -13.80 -25.47
CA THR A 150 26.89 -14.69 -24.32
C THR A 150 27.51 -14.10 -23.05
N SER A 151 26.85 -14.28 -21.89
CA SER A 151 27.43 -14.85 -20.64
C SER A 151 26.76 -14.32 -19.36
N GLY A 152 26.50 -15.22 -18.41
CA GLY A 152 26.48 -14.87 -16.98
C GLY A 152 25.19 -15.10 -16.19
N SER A 153 24.76 -16.36 -16.01
CA SER A 153 24.27 -16.80 -14.69
C SER A 153 25.52 -17.16 -13.87
N PRO A 154 25.64 -16.97 -12.52
CA PRO A 154 24.61 -17.24 -11.52
C PRO A 154 24.63 -16.34 -10.26
N ARG A 155 23.64 -16.50 -9.35
CA ARG A 155 23.83 -16.74 -7.89
C ARG A 155 22.53 -16.53 -7.10
N LEU A 156 21.83 -17.63 -6.81
CA LEU A 156 20.99 -17.74 -5.63
C LEU A 156 21.87 -17.60 -4.38
N GLY A 157 21.60 -16.57 -3.57
CA GLY A 157 22.23 -16.32 -2.28
C GLY A 157 21.33 -16.70 -1.12
N SER A 158 21.46 -17.95 -0.70
CA SER A 158 21.28 -18.49 0.66
C SER A 158 20.98 -17.51 1.83
N ARG A 159 19.85 -17.78 2.48
CA ARG A 159 19.61 -17.98 3.93
C ARG A 159 19.76 -16.83 4.95
N LEU A 160 18.65 -16.67 5.69
CA LEU A 160 18.51 -16.50 7.14
C LEU A 160 19.75 -16.04 7.93
N LYS A 161 19.62 -14.88 8.56
CA LYS A 161 20.01 -14.68 9.96
C LYS A 161 18.96 -13.81 10.66
N HIS A 162 18.20 -14.41 11.57
CA HIS A 162 17.45 -13.69 12.60
C HIS A 162 18.44 -12.96 13.53
N PRO A 163 18.25 -11.67 13.83
CA PRO A 163 18.74 -11.12 15.07
C PRO A 163 17.72 -11.51 16.15
N ILE A 164 18.03 -12.53 16.95
CA ILE A 164 17.40 -12.68 18.26
C ILE A 164 17.98 -11.53 19.10
N GLU A 165 17.30 -10.39 19.08
CA GLU A 165 17.59 -9.28 19.98
C GLU A 165 17.37 -9.77 21.41
N LYS A 166 18.45 -9.69 22.19
CA LYS A 166 18.48 -10.02 23.61
C LYS A 166 17.38 -9.23 24.31
N LEU A 167 16.43 -9.95 24.93
CA LEU A 167 15.41 -9.40 25.83
C LEU A 167 16.11 -8.60 26.94
N SER A 168 16.10 -7.27 26.80
CA SER A 168 16.61 -6.37 27.84
C SER A 168 15.49 -6.10 28.87
N PRO A 169 15.78 -6.10 30.19
CA PRO A 169 14.80 -5.79 31.23
C PRO A 169 14.13 -4.41 31.05
N HIS A 170 14.83 -3.49 30.38
CA HIS A 170 14.33 -2.17 30.02
C HIS A 170 13.18 -2.21 29.00
N MET A 171 13.11 -3.23 28.12
CA MET A 171 11.98 -3.41 27.19
C MET A 171 10.72 -3.95 27.89
N LEU A 172 10.87 -4.76 28.93
CA LEU A 172 9.73 -5.22 29.74
C LEU A 172 9.11 -4.08 30.54
N LEU A 173 9.93 -3.20 31.12
CA LEU A 173 9.45 -2.00 31.83
C LEU A 173 8.74 -1.02 30.89
N ARG A 174 9.24 -0.87 29.66
CA ARG A 174 8.58 -0.07 28.60
C ARG A 174 7.28 -0.73 28.13
N SER A 175 7.24 -2.05 28.03
CA SER A 175 6.02 -2.80 27.71
C SER A 175 4.94 -2.65 28.80
N LEU A 176 5.35 -2.60 30.06
CA LEU A 176 4.47 -2.32 31.20
C LEU A 176 3.95 -0.86 31.21
N LEU A 177 4.77 0.09 30.75
CA LEU A 177 4.36 1.49 30.52
C LEU A 177 3.43 1.67 29.30
N TYR A 178 3.47 0.75 28.32
CA TYR A 178 2.54 0.71 27.18
C TYR A 178 1.27 -0.13 27.45
N LEU A 179 1.17 -0.78 28.61
CA LEU A 179 0.03 -1.57 29.01
C LEU A 179 -1.28 -0.76 29.08
N PRO A 180 -1.28 0.53 29.51
CA PRO A 180 -2.44 1.42 29.36
C PRO A 180 -2.73 1.83 27.90
N LEU A 181 -1.75 1.73 26.99
CA LEU A 181 -1.87 2.16 25.59
C LEU A 181 -2.47 1.08 24.68
N ASN A 182 -2.40 -0.21 25.07
CA ASN A 182 -3.10 -1.32 24.42
C ASN A 182 -4.62 -1.31 24.66
N PHE A 183 -5.11 -0.47 25.57
CA PHE A 183 -6.55 -0.36 25.89
C PHE A 183 -7.31 0.66 25.04
N VAL A 184 -6.68 1.29 24.04
CA VAL A 184 -7.38 2.16 23.09
C VAL A 184 -7.26 1.58 21.68
N PRO A 185 -8.22 0.72 21.25
CA PRO A 185 -8.29 0.10 19.92
C PRO A 185 -8.11 1.07 18.74
N VAL A 186 -8.41 2.35 18.98
CA VAL A 186 -8.31 3.43 18.01
C VAL A 186 -6.87 3.92 17.80
N VAL A 187 -6.06 4.03 18.85
CA VAL A 187 -4.68 4.57 18.74
C VAL A 187 -3.77 3.60 18.01
N GLY A 188 -3.86 2.31 18.32
CA GLY A 188 -3.08 1.27 17.64
C GLY A 188 -3.37 1.21 16.14
N THR A 189 -4.65 1.31 15.76
CA THR A 189 -5.08 1.31 14.36
C THR A 189 -4.57 2.55 13.62
N ILE A 190 -4.69 3.74 14.21
CA ILE A 190 -4.18 4.98 13.60
C ILE A 190 -2.66 4.95 13.45
N ALA A 191 -1.93 4.47 14.47
CA ALA A 191 -0.48 4.35 14.40
C ALA A 191 -0.05 3.34 13.31
N TYR A 192 -0.77 2.23 13.18
CA TYR A 192 -0.55 1.26 12.11
C TYR A 192 -0.77 1.88 10.73
N ILE A 193 -1.90 2.58 10.52
CA ILE A 193 -2.18 3.29 9.28
C ILE A 193 -1.11 4.33 8.97
N TYR A 194 -0.61 5.06 9.97
CA TYR A 194 0.46 6.04 9.81
C TYR A 194 1.78 5.40 9.33
N VAL A 195 2.19 4.30 9.97
CA VAL A 195 3.42 3.58 9.60
C VAL A 195 3.30 3.01 8.19
N GLN A 196 2.14 2.45 7.84
CA GLN A 196 1.89 1.93 6.49
C GLN A 196 1.81 3.06 5.46
N GLY A 197 1.17 4.18 5.80
CA GLY A 197 1.03 5.34 4.93
C GLY A 197 2.37 5.93 4.51
N LYS A 198 3.36 5.97 5.41
CA LYS A 198 4.75 6.37 5.07
C LYS A 198 5.38 5.50 3.98
N ARG A 199 5.00 4.23 3.88
CA ARG A 199 5.49 3.28 2.88
C ARG A 199 4.66 3.33 1.60
N VAL A 200 3.33 3.32 1.74
CA VAL A 200 2.38 3.30 0.62
C VAL A 200 2.44 4.57 -0.21
N GLY A 201 2.61 5.73 0.43
CA GLY A 201 2.64 7.03 -0.24
C GLY A 201 3.65 7.11 -1.40
N PRO A 202 4.96 6.93 -1.13
CA PRO A 202 5.98 6.96 -2.18
C PRO A 202 5.79 5.86 -3.23
N VAL A 203 5.32 4.68 -2.84
CA VAL A 203 5.05 3.56 -3.76
C VAL A 203 3.95 3.91 -4.76
N ALA A 204 2.92 4.65 -4.35
CA ALA A 204 1.85 5.09 -5.24
C ALA A 204 2.34 6.00 -6.38
N HIS A 205 3.47 6.71 -6.19
CA HIS A 205 4.12 7.52 -7.24
C HIS A 205 5.29 6.80 -7.93
N ALA A 206 5.49 5.50 -7.72
CA ALA A 206 6.58 4.76 -8.35
C ALA A 206 6.58 4.93 -9.88
N ARG A 207 5.39 4.88 -10.51
CA ARG A 207 5.21 5.13 -11.94
C ARG A 207 5.55 6.55 -12.36
N TYR A 208 5.09 7.55 -11.61
CA TYR A 208 5.45 8.96 -11.85
C TYR A 208 6.98 9.18 -11.80
N PHE A 209 7.66 8.61 -10.80
CA PHE A 209 9.11 8.71 -10.70
C PHE A 209 9.83 7.98 -11.85
N GLN A 210 9.27 6.88 -12.33
CA GLN A 210 9.76 6.19 -13.51
C GLN A 210 9.61 7.05 -14.77
N LEU A 211 8.46 7.69 -14.98
CA LEU A 211 8.22 8.62 -16.08
C LEU A 211 9.16 9.84 -16.06
N LYS A 212 9.57 10.27 -14.86
CA LYS A 212 10.59 11.30 -14.68
C LYS A 212 12.03 10.83 -14.93
N GLY A 213 12.24 9.52 -15.10
CA GLY A 213 13.57 8.92 -15.21
C GLY A 213 14.37 8.94 -13.91
N TRP A 214 13.73 9.17 -12.76
CA TRP A 214 14.44 9.35 -11.50
C TRP A 214 14.99 8.04 -10.94
N GLY A 215 16.25 8.08 -10.51
CA GLY A 215 16.90 7.00 -9.77
C GLY A 215 16.49 6.96 -8.29
N ARG A 216 16.92 5.93 -7.55
CA ARG A 216 16.54 5.76 -6.13
C ARG A 216 16.86 6.98 -5.26
N LYS A 217 18.07 7.55 -5.40
CA LYS A 217 18.51 8.71 -4.61
C LYS A 217 17.67 9.96 -4.86
N GLU A 218 17.30 10.20 -6.12
CA GLU A 218 16.48 11.36 -6.51
C GLU A 218 15.05 11.21 -5.97
N ARG A 219 14.50 10.00 -6.00
CA ARG A 219 13.19 9.69 -5.41
C ARG A 219 13.18 9.92 -3.90
N GLU A 220 14.19 9.40 -3.21
CA GLU A 220 14.35 9.59 -1.75
C GLU A 220 14.47 11.08 -1.41
N GLY A 221 15.37 11.80 -2.09
CA GLY A 221 15.52 13.24 -1.91
C GLY A 221 14.26 14.04 -2.26
N TRP A 222 13.48 13.60 -3.24
CA TRP A 222 12.20 14.21 -3.57
C TRP A 222 11.16 14.01 -2.46
N VAL A 223 10.99 12.78 -2.00
CA VAL A 223 10.00 12.42 -0.97
C VAL A 223 10.35 13.06 0.38
N GLU A 224 11.63 13.13 0.72
CA GLU A 224 12.12 13.72 1.98
C GLU A 224 12.19 15.25 1.95
N GLY A 225 11.94 15.88 0.79
CA GLY A 225 11.96 17.32 0.64
C GLY A 225 10.91 18.06 1.50
N PRO A 226 11.06 19.39 1.68
CA PRO A 226 10.16 20.19 2.51
C PRO A 226 8.69 20.01 2.12
N GLY A 227 7.83 19.69 3.10
CA GLY A 227 6.38 19.47 2.92
C GLY A 227 5.98 18.17 2.18
N ARG A 228 6.90 17.53 1.44
CA ARG A 228 6.59 16.35 0.63
C ARG A 228 6.47 15.09 1.46
N ARG A 229 7.25 14.95 2.53
CA ARG A 229 7.18 13.78 3.42
C ARG A 229 5.80 13.66 4.08
N GLY A 230 5.27 14.78 4.57
CA GLY A 230 3.91 14.87 5.11
C GLY A 230 2.86 14.55 4.05
N ALA A 231 2.99 15.14 2.85
CA ALA A 231 2.09 14.90 1.73
C ALA A 231 2.05 13.43 1.27
N TYR A 232 3.20 12.77 1.10
CA TYR A 232 3.23 11.35 0.77
C TYR A 232 2.64 10.50 1.90
N THR A 233 2.92 10.85 3.16
CA THR A 233 2.37 10.13 4.31
C THR A 233 0.85 10.26 4.37
N ALA A 234 0.30 11.47 4.20
CA ALA A 234 -1.14 11.74 4.23
C ALA A 234 -1.89 11.02 3.10
N PHE A 235 -1.34 11.09 1.87
CA PHE A 235 -1.85 10.31 0.74
C PHE A 235 -1.85 8.81 1.08
N GLY A 236 -0.70 8.30 1.51
CA GLY A 236 -0.51 6.88 1.78
C GLY A 236 -1.41 6.37 2.90
N MET A 237 -1.67 7.18 3.94
CA MET A 237 -2.58 6.82 5.02
C MET A 237 -4.01 6.67 4.52
N ALA A 238 -4.51 7.63 3.73
CA ALA A 238 -5.85 7.57 3.16
C ALA A 238 -5.99 6.41 2.16
N ALA A 239 -5.00 6.24 1.28
CA ALA A 239 -4.96 5.12 0.34
C ALA A 239 -4.95 3.76 1.06
N PHE A 240 -4.09 3.61 2.07
CA PHE A 240 -4.00 2.38 2.86
C PHE A 240 -5.30 2.10 3.62
N ALA A 241 -5.91 3.11 4.24
CA ALA A 241 -7.17 2.96 4.94
C ALA A 241 -8.31 2.48 4.03
N LEU A 242 -8.38 2.98 2.79
CA LEU A 242 -9.34 2.49 1.79
C LEU A 242 -9.05 1.02 1.41
N GLU A 243 -7.78 0.66 1.26
CA GLU A 243 -7.38 -0.71 0.90
C GLU A 243 -7.54 -1.73 2.04
N MET A 244 -7.67 -1.27 3.30
CA MET A 244 -7.98 -2.14 4.44
C MET A 244 -9.39 -2.75 4.35
N ILE A 245 -10.29 -2.22 3.53
CA ILE A 245 -11.64 -2.75 3.35
C ILE A 245 -11.54 -4.11 2.63
N PRO A 246 -11.89 -5.23 3.29
CA PRO A 246 -11.84 -6.55 2.67
C PRO A 246 -12.72 -6.60 1.42
N PHE A 247 -12.33 -7.41 0.43
CA PHE A 247 -13.00 -7.57 -0.87
C PHE A 247 -12.99 -6.32 -1.78
N ALA A 248 -13.03 -5.10 -1.22
CA ALA A 248 -12.88 -3.85 -1.96
C ALA A 248 -11.41 -3.48 -2.21
N SER A 249 -10.46 -4.09 -1.49
CA SER A 249 -9.03 -3.77 -1.52
C SER A 249 -8.41 -3.69 -2.93
N ILE A 250 -8.86 -4.53 -3.87
CA ILE A 250 -8.38 -4.53 -5.26
C ILE A 250 -8.95 -3.33 -6.00
N VAL A 251 -10.25 -3.09 -5.93
CA VAL A 251 -10.90 -1.93 -6.55
C VAL A 251 -10.31 -0.63 -6.00
N MET A 252 -10.13 -0.56 -4.68
CA MET A 252 -9.51 0.58 -4.01
C MET A 252 -8.07 0.81 -4.45
N ALA A 253 -7.32 -0.25 -4.78
CA ALA A 253 -5.99 -0.12 -5.40
C ALA A 253 -6.04 0.67 -6.71
N PHE A 254 -7.00 0.34 -7.57
CA PHE A 254 -7.16 1.01 -8.87
C PHE A 254 -7.59 2.46 -8.68
N THR A 255 -8.57 2.74 -7.81
CA THR A 255 -8.99 4.12 -7.54
C THR A 255 -7.88 4.94 -6.87
N ASN A 256 -7.09 4.33 -5.98
CA ASN A 256 -5.90 4.97 -5.39
C ASN A 256 -4.84 5.27 -6.44
N THR A 257 -4.66 4.38 -7.42
CA THR A 257 -3.74 4.60 -8.55
C THR A 257 -4.18 5.78 -9.41
N VAL A 258 -5.48 5.89 -9.70
CA VAL A 258 -6.06 7.06 -10.35
C VAL A 258 -5.79 8.31 -9.50
N GLY A 259 -6.09 8.27 -8.20
CA GLY A 259 -5.83 9.38 -7.27
C GLY A 259 -4.36 9.82 -7.25
N ALA A 260 -3.42 8.87 -7.29
CA ALA A 260 -1.99 9.13 -7.39
C ALA A 260 -1.62 9.79 -8.72
N ALA A 261 -2.19 9.34 -9.85
CA ALA A 261 -1.98 9.96 -11.15
C ALA A 261 -2.57 11.38 -11.21
N LEU A 262 -3.73 11.61 -10.61
CA LEU A 262 -4.31 12.95 -10.46
C LEU A 262 -3.39 13.88 -9.67
N TRP A 263 -2.81 13.38 -8.59
CA TRP A 263 -1.84 14.14 -7.80
C TRP A 263 -0.57 14.42 -8.59
N ALA A 264 -0.03 13.44 -9.30
CA ALA A 264 1.11 13.62 -10.18
C ALA A 264 0.87 14.68 -11.27
N ALA A 265 -0.30 14.67 -11.91
CA ALA A 265 -0.67 15.69 -12.89
C ALA A 265 -0.76 17.10 -12.27
N ASP A 266 -1.31 17.23 -11.06
CA ASP A 266 -1.35 18.52 -10.37
C ASP A 266 0.05 19.00 -9.95
N LEU A 267 0.97 18.09 -9.59
CA LEU A 267 2.39 18.42 -9.34
C LEU A 267 3.10 18.91 -10.60
N GLU A 268 2.86 18.28 -11.76
CA GLU A 268 3.41 18.74 -13.04
C GLU A 268 2.93 20.15 -13.37
N LYS A 269 1.63 20.41 -13.22
CA LYS A 269 1.04 21.73 -13.47
C LYS A 269 1.61 22.81 -12.56
N ALA A 270 1.92 22.48 -11.30
CA ALA A 270 2.54 23.42 -10.37
C ALA A 270 4.03 23.68 -10.64
N THR A 271 4.69 22.79 -11.40
CA THR A 271 6.13 22.89 -11.73
C THR A 271 6.38 23.53 -13.10
N ARG A 272 5.35 23.62 -13.95
CA ARG A 272 5.38 24.36 -15.24
C ARG A 272 5.16 25.85 -15.03
#